data_AF-A0A967N7P9-F1
#
_entry.id   AF-A0A967N7P9-F1
#
_cell.length_a   1.000
_cell.length_b   1.000
_cell.length_c   1.000
_cell.angle_alpha   90.00
_cell.angle_beta   90.00
_cell.angle_gamma   90.00
#
_symmetry.space_group_name_H-M   'P 1'
#
loop_
_entity.id
_entity.type
_entity.pdbx_description
1 polymer ?
#
loop_
_entity_poly.entity_id
_entity_poly.type
_entity_poly.pdbx_seq_one_letter_code
_entity_poly.pdbx_strand_id
1 'polypeptide(L)'
;FGEMSWEELTDMATVHVSGAINTTEPDSTAAGRCIKSNDLNWGNPLNPTAACGTYYPVIHATGSELLIQSGGVGQGILLVDGDLDLRGDFVFHGIVIVQGNFETQGSGNRIHGAVMAGNTYFDDQTLTGTSVVNYSSCAVQRAMELNEALQRPRALPMRAWSDLSRAGP
;
A
#
# COMPACT_ATOMS: atom_id res chain seq x y z
N PHE A 1 -5.22 -12.76 -7.58
CA PHE A 1 -6.10 -12.14 -6.59
C PHE A 1 -7.27 -11.48 -7.29
N GLY A 2 -8.50 -12.02 -7.16
CA GLY A 2 -9.74 -11.46 -7.74
C GLY A 2 -9.86 -11.51 -9.26
N GLU A 3 -8.86 -10.97 -9.97
CA GLU A 3 -8.57 -11.09 -11.40
C GLU A 3 -7.15 -10.59 -11.76
N MET A 4 -6.40 -10.02 -10.79
CA MET A 4 -5.06 -9.45 -10.99
C MET A 4 -3.94 -10.31 -10.38
N SER A 5 -2.84 -10.47 -11.09
CA SER A 5 -1.61 -11.14 -10.64
C SER A 5 -0.79 -10.24 -9.69
N TRP A 6 0.20 -10.81 -9.00
CA TRP A 6 1.14 -10.03 -8.18
C TRP A 6 1.88 -8.99 -9.02
N GLU A 7 2.36 -9.40 -10.18
CA GLU A 7 3.04 -8.54 -11.16
C GLU A 7 2.14 -7.37 -11.57
N GLU A 8 0.87 -7.64 -11.85
CA GLU A 8 -0.09 -6.59 -12.22
C GLU A 8 -0.38 -5.60 -11.09
N LEU A 9 -0.25 -6.02 -9.82
CA LEU A 9 -0.38 -5.16 -8.65
C LEU A 9 0.89 -4.32 -8.43
N THR A 10 2.07 -4.93 -8.53
CA THR A 10 3.35 -4.23 -8.38
C THR A 10 3.60 -3.24 -9.51
N ASP A 11 3.12 -3.51 -10.73
CA ASP A 11 3.15 -2.57 -11.86
C ASP A 11 2.31 -1.29 -11.61
N MET A 12 1.38 -1.33 -10.65
CA MET A 12 0.59 -0.17 -10.25
C MET A 12 1.28 0.67 -9.17
N ALA A 13 2.41 0.21 -8.64
CA ALA A 13 3.20 0.93 -7.65
C ALA A 13 3.59 2.32 -8.16
N THR A 14 3.31 3.32 -7.34
CA THR A 14 3.73 4.71 -7.56
C THR A 14 4.90 5.09 -6.66
N VAL A 15 5.14 4.33 -5.60
CA VAL A 15 6.24 4.48 -4.65
C VAL A 15 6.96 3.16 -4.54
N HIS A 16 8.28 3.17 -4.67
CA HIS A 16 9.12 1.99 -4.53
C HIS A 16 10.11 2.19 -3.39
N VAL A 17 10.17 1.23 -2.48
CA VAL A 17 11.07 1.26 -1.32
C VAL A 17 11.75 -0.08 -1.12
N SER A 18 12.79 -0.11 -0.28
CA SER A 18 13.52 -1.33 0.08
C SER A 18 14.29 -1.14 1.38
N GLY A 19 14.49 -2.22 2.14
CA GLY A 19 15.34 -2.24 3.32
C GLY A 19 14.74 -1.51 4.53
N ALA A 20 15.59 -0.84 5.31
CA ALA A 20 15.19 -0.19 6.55
C ALA A 20 14.76 1.28 6.32
N ILE A 21 13.55 1.61 6.76
CA ILE A 21 12.98 2.95 6.77
C ILE A 21 12.93 3.44 8.22
N ASN A 22 13.57 4.58 8.48
CA ASN A 22 13.54 5.18 9.81
C ASN A 22 12.16 5.74 10.12
N THR A 23 11.61 6.59 9.24
CA THR A 23 10.30 7.22 9.43
C THR A 23 9.64 7.51 8.08
N THR A 24 8.33 7.69 8.11
CA THR A 24 7.52 8.16 6.99
C THR A 24 6.66 9.33 7.49
N GLU A 25 6.62 10.40 6.71
CA GLU A 25 5.95 11.63 7.12
C GLU A 25 5.26 12.30 5.92
N PRO A 26 4.10 12.96 6.12
CA PRO A 26 3.48 13.75 5.07
C PRO A 26 4.40 14.90 4.63
N ASP A 27 4.66 15.00 3.34
CA ASP A 27 5.52 16.05 2.77
C ASP A 27 4.74 16.99 1.85
N SER A 28 4.87 18.29 2.07
CA SER A 28 4.14 19.31 1.32
C SER A 28 4.93 20.59 1.12
N THR A 29 4.67 21.28 0.01
CA THR A 29 5.27 22.59 -0.26
C THR A 29 4.75 23.63 0.74
N ALA A 30 5.44 24.77 0.85
CA ALA A 30 4.97 25.91 1.65
C ALA A 30 3.57 26.42 1.23
N ALA A 31 3.13 26.12 0.00
CA ALA A 31 1.79 26.44 -0.51
C ALA A 31 0.73 25.37 -0.19
N GLY A 32 1.06 24.34 0.61
CA GLY A 32 0.14 23.27 1.00
C GLY A 32 -0.11 22.21 -0.08
N ARG A 33 0.76 22.11 -1.10
CA ARG A 33 0.65 21.08 -2.14
C ARG A 33 1.42 19.83 -1.72
N CYS A 34 0.78 18.67 -1.79
CA CYS A 34 1.43 17.39 -1.50
C CYS A 34 2.61 17.09 -2.44
N ILE A 35 3.76 16.72 -1.89
CA ILE A 35 4.98 16.37 -2.64
C ILE A 35 5.00 14.85 -2.84
N LYS A 36 4.54 14.40 -4.01
CA LYS A 36 4.44 12.96 -4.34
C LYS A 36 5.74 12.33 -4.84
N SER A 37 6.75 13.14 -5.14
CA SER A 37 8.07 12.67 -5.61
C SER A 37 8.99 12.23 -4.48
N ASN A 38 8.58 12.38 -3.23
CA ASN A 38 9.29 11.89 -2.06
C ASN A 38 8.76 10.50 -1.72
N ASP A 39 9.60 9.47 -1.89
CA ASP A 39 9.21 8.07 -1.66
C ASP A 39 8.90 7.75 -0.19
N LEU A 40 9.26 8.63 0.75
CA LEU A 40 8.90 8.50 2.18
C LEU A 40 7.64 9.27 2.58
N ASN A 41 7.00 9.95 1.62
CA ASN A 41 5.68 10.55 1.82
C ASN A 41 4.59 9.54 1.46
N TRP A 42 3.97 8.94 2.47
CA TRP A 42 2.92 7.93 2.26
C TRP A 42 1.52 8.47 2.54
N GLY A 43 1.33 9.79 2.50
CA GLY A 43 0.05 10.43 2.77
C GLY A 43 -0.14 10.87 4.23
N ASN A 44 -1.30 11.47 4.53
CA ASN A 44 -1.59 12.06 5.85
C ASN A 44 -2.90 11.51 6.45
N PRO A 45 -2.90 10.24 6.91
CA PRO A 45 -4.13 9.62 7.44
C PRO A 45 -4.66 10.29 8.70
N LEU A 46 -3.77 10.91 9.49
CA LEU A 46 -4.14 11.57 10.75
C LEU A 46 -4.79 12.94 10.52
N ASN A 47 -4.56 13.58 9.36
CA ASN A 47 -5.17 14.85 8.99
C ASN A 47 -5.72 14.81 7.55
N PRO A 48 -6.87 14.16 7.31
CA PRO A 48 -7.40 13.96 5.96
C PRO A 48 -7.73 15.24 5.17
N THR A 49 -7.90 16.37 5.87
CA THR A 49 -8.16 17.68 5.26
C THR A 49 -6.88 18.48 4.97
N ALA A 50 -5.72 18.02 5.45
CA ALA A 50 -4.44 18.68 5.24
C ALA A 50 -3.82 18.25 3.90
N ALA A 51 -2.67 18.86 3.58
CA ALA A 51 -1.85 18.40 2.46
C ALA A 51 -1.55 16.89 2.60
N CYS A 52 -1.63 16.17 1.48
CA CYS A 52 -1.49 14.72 1.39
C CYS A 52 -2.58 13.89 2.08
N GLY A 53 -3.63 14.49 2.64
CA GLY A 53 -4.75 13.76 3.24
C GLY A 53 -5.51 12.86 2.26
N THR A 54 -5.50 13.22 0.97
CA THR A 54 -6.08 12.43 -0.14
C THR A 54 -5.04 11.69 -0.98
N TYR A 55 -3.77 11.64 -0.54
CA TYR A 55 -2.73 10.92 -1.27
C TYR A 55 -2.66 9.46 -0.78
N TYR A 56 -3.13 8.52 -1.61
CA TYR A 56 -3.18 7.08 -1.31
C TYR A 56 -2.34 6.32 -2.36
N PRO A 57 -1.00 6.32 -2.25
CA PRO A 57 -0.13 5.62 -3.19
C PRO A 57 -0.32 4.10 -3.16
N VAL A 58 0.09 3.43 -4.25
CA VAL A 58 0.51 2.02 -4.18
C VAL A 58 2.00 2.01 -3.88
N ILE A 59 2.38 1.43 -2.75
CA ILE A 59 3.74 1.34 -2.24
C ILE A 59 4.20 -0.10 -2.45
N HIS A 60 5.29 -0.29 -3.19
CA HIS A 60 5.90 -1.60 -3.39
C HIS A 60 7.28 -1.64 -2.72
N ALA A 61 7.39 -2.51 -1.72
CA ALA A 61 8.60 -2.79 -1.01
C ALA A 61 9.27 -4.03 -1.61
N THR A 62 10.45 -3.82 -2.19
CA THR A 62 11.24 -4.87 -2.84
C THR A 62 12.31 -5.41 -1.89
N GLY A 63 12.70 -6.66 -2.12
CA GLY A 63 13.71 -7.36 -1.33
C GLY A 63 13.13 -8.36 -0.35
N SER A 64 14.00 -8.95 0.48
CA SER A 64 13.63 -10.00 1.43
C SER A 64 12.93 -9.47 2.68
N GLU A 65 13.11 -8.19 3.03
CA GLU A 65 12.56 -7.57 4.23
C GLU A 65 12.33 -6.07 4.01
N LEU A 66 11.19 -5.58 4.50
CA LEU A 66 10.92 -4.17 4.77
C LEU A 66 10.85 -3.96 6.27
N LEU A 67 11.75 -3.14 6.81
CA LEU A 67 11.77 -2.77 8.23
C LEU A 67 11.37 -1.30 8.39
N ILE A 68 10.36 -1.00 9.20
CA ILE A 68 10.00 0.37 9.61
C ILE A 68 10.28 0.50 11.11
N GLN A 69 11.25 1.34 11.51
CA GLN A 69 11.84 1.18 12.85
C GLN A 69 11.64 2.32 13.86
N SER A 70 11.31 3.55 13.43
CA SER A 70 11.13 4.69 14.35
C SER A 70 9.71 5.26 14.35
N GLY A 71 8.76 4.60 13.68
CA GLY A 71 7.37 5.02 13.55
C GLY A 71 7.06 5.76 12.23
N GLY A 72 6.08 6.65 12.27
CA GLY A 72 5.61 7.41 11.11
C GLY A 72 4.17 7.08 10.73
N VAL A 73 3.73 7.61 9.60
CA VAL A 73 2.36 7.43 9.11
C VAL A 73 2.32 7.15 7.61
N GLY A 74 1.35 6.34 7.21
CA GLY A 74 1.07 6.10 5.80
C GLY A 74 -0.36 5.67 5.52
N GLN A 75 -0.76 5.76 4.26
CA GLN A 75 -2.05 5.29 3.79
C GLN A 75 -1.96 4.81 2.33
N GLY A 76 -2.91 3.98 1.92
CA GLY A 76 -2.96 3.45 0.56
C GLY A 76 -2.84 1.93 0.52
N ILE A 77 -2.06 1.42 -0.43
CA ILE A 77 -1.86 -0.02 -0.62
C ILE A 77 -0.37 -0.30 -0.45
N LEU A 78 -0.01 -1.13 0.53
CA LEU A 78 1.36 -1.59 0.77
C LEU A 78 1.52 -3.02 0.27
N LEU A 79 2.42 -3.22 -0.68
CA LEU A 79 2.79 -4.50 -1.27
C LEU A 79 4.23 -4.82 -0.85
N VAL A 80 4.47 -5.97 -0.23
CA VAL A 80 5.80 -6.38 0.23
C VAL A 80 6.18 -7.73 -0.36
N ASP A 81 7.28 -7.78 -1.11
CA ASP A 81 7.78 -9.02 -1.74
C ASP A 81 8.30 -10.05 -0.72
N GLY A 82 8.82 -9.57 0.42
CA GLY A 82 9.40 -10.40 1.48
C GLY A 82 8.65 -10.26 2.80
N ASP A 83 9.41 -10.19 3.88
CA ASP A 83 8.91 -10.01 5.24
C ASP A 83 8.65 -8.52 5.55
N LEU A 84 7.66 -8.24 6.40
CA LEU A 84 7.36 -6.91 6.91
C LEU A 84 7.57 -6.89 8.42
N ASP A 85 8.52 -6.09 8.89
CA ASP A 85 8.77 -5.83 10.31
C ASP A 85 8.42 -4.37 10.64
N LEU A 86 7.40 -4.20 11.47
CA LEU A 86 6.98 -2.89 11.98
C LEU A 86 7.45 -2.71 13.41
N ARG A 87 8.20 -1.65 13.69
CA ARG A 87 8.64 -1.27 15.03
C ARG A 87 8.30 0.18 15.36
N GLY A 88 8.18 0.43 16.66
CA GLY A 88 7.81 1.74 17.19
C GLY A 88 6.30 1.95 17.19
N ASP A 89 5.89 3.15 16.79
CA ASP A 89 4.49 3.61 16.79
C ASP A 89 4.01 3.96 15.37
N PHE A 90 4.23 3.05 14.41
CA PHE A 90 3.84 3.26 13.01
C PHE A 90 2.33 3.11 12.81
N VAL A 91 1.71 4.05 12.09
CA VAL A 91 0.27 4.03 11.80
C VAL A 91 0.01 3.94 10.30
N PHE A 92 -0.68 2.89 9.85
CA PHE A 92 -1.03 2.72 8.45
C PHE A 92 -2.55 2.60 8.24
N HIS A 93 -3.08 3.31 7.25
CA HIS A 93 -4.50 3.25 6.87
C HIS A 93 -4.67 2.72 5.44
N GLY A 94 -5.16 1.49 5.28
CA GLY A 94 -5.44 0.94 3.96
C GLY A 94 -5.24 -0.57 3.86
N ILE A 95 -4.70 -1.03 2.75
CA ILE A 95 -4.54 -2.46 2.45
C ILE A 95 -3.05 -2.80 2.54
N VAL A 96 -2.71 -3.85 3.28
CA VAL A 96 -1.35 -4.38 3.37
C VAL A 96 -1.35 -5.82 2.86
N ILE A 97 -0.49 -6.10 1.88
CA ILE A 97 -0.29 -7.42 1.27
C ILE A 97 1.19 -7.77 1.37
N VAL A 98 1.50 -8.81 2.14
CA VAL A 98 2.86 -9.29 2.39
C VAL A 98 2.99 -10.70 1.84
N GLN A 99 3.97 -10.96 0.98
CA GLN A 99 4.22 -12.33 0.49
C GLN A 99 4.90 -13.20 1.56
N GLY A 100 5.76 -12.61 2.38
CA GLY A 100 6.41 -13.26 3.51
C GLY A 100 5.64 -13.16 4.83
N ASN A 101 6.39 -13.09 5.92
CA ASN A 101 5.91 -12.95 7.28
C ASN A 101 5.59 -11.49 7.62
N PHE A 102 4.61 -11.30 8.49
CA PHE A 102 4.30 -10.01 9.07
C PHE A 102 4.61 -10.04 10.57
N GLU A 103 5.58 -9.24 10.99
CA GLU A 103 5.99 -9.07 12.37
C GLU A 103 5.76 -7.62 12.81
N THR A 104 5.41 -7.46 14.08
CA THR A 104 5.29 -6.15 14.70
C THR A 104 5.80 -6.20 16.12
N GLN A 105 6.72 -5.28 16.43
CA GLN A 105 7.36 -5.16 17.72
C GLN A 105 7.07 -3.78 18.32
N GLY A 106 6.58 -3.75 19.56
CA GLY A 106 6.24 -2.51 20.25
C GLY A 106 4.74 -2.34 20.49
N SER A 107 4.40 -1.30 21.26
CA SER A 107 3.06 -1.14 21.82
C SER A 107 2.13 -0.22 21.02
N GLY A 108 2.63 0.53 20.04
CA GLY A 108 1.84 1.56 19.35
C GLY A 108 1.69 1.39 17.83
N ASN A 109 2.22 0.33 17.22
CA ASN A 109 1.96 0.03 15.81
C ASN A 109 0.46 -0.23 15.58
N ARG A 110 -0.13 0.46 14.60
CA ARG A 110 -1.57 0.40 14.30
C ARG A 110 -1.82 0.29 12.81
N ILE A 111 -2.47 -0.79 12.40
CA ILE A 111 -2.97 -0.93 11.04
C ILE A 111 -4.49 -0.77 11.06
N HIS A 112 -5.00 0.18 10.29
CA HIS A 112 -6.42 0.44 10.10
C HIS A 112 -6.82 0.08 8.67
N GLY A 113 -7.36 -1.12 8.47
CA GLY A 113 -7.77 -1.61 7.16
C GLY A 113 -7.56 -3.13 7.03
N ALA A 114 -7.21 -3.62 5.84
CA ALA A 114 -7.06 -5.05 5.62
C ALA A 114 -5.59 -5.46 5.57
N VAL A 115 -5.25 -6.59 6.20
CA VAL A 115 -3.91 -7.20 6.15
C VAL A 115 -4.04 -8.61 5.60
N MET A 116 -3.20 -8.95 4.62
CA MET A 116 -3.02 -10.29 4.09
C MET A 116 -1.53 -10.62 4.09
N ALA A 117 -1.14 -11.71 4.74
CA ALA A 117 0.24 -12.19 4.78
C ALA A 117 0.31 -13.64 4.27
N GLY A 118 1.39 -13.99 3.58
CA GLY A 118 1.54 -15.26 2.86
C GLY A 118 1.71 -16.50 3.75
N ASN A 119 1.82 -16.36 5.06
CA ASN A 119 1.99 -17.50 5.94
C ASN A 119 0.64 -18.04 6.46
N THR A 120 0.38 -19.32 6.19
CA THR A 120 -0.87 -20.05 6.47
C THR A 120 -1.02 -20.52 7.91
N TYR A 121 -0.10 -20.11 8.79
CA TYR A 121 -0.11 -20.44 10.20
C TYR A 121 -0.63 -19.24 11.01
N PHE A 122 -1.95 -19.21 11.21
CA PHE A 122 -2.63 -18.25 12.08
C PHE A 122 -2.19 -18.34 13.56
N ASP A 123 -1.37 -19.34 13.93
CA ASP A 123 -0.86 -19.54 15.29
C ASP A 123 0.48 -18.81 15.58
N ASP A 124 1.25 -18.37 14.56
CA ASP A 124 2.58 -17.74 14.75
C ASP A 124 2.74 -16.41 14.00
N GLN A 125 1.68 -15.60 13.86
CA GLN A 125 1.90 -14.16 13.67
C GLN A 125 2.36 -13.62 15.02
N THR A 126 3.67 -13.47 15.19
CA THR A 126 4.28 -12.97 16.43
C THR A 126 3.99 -11.47 16.55
N LEU A 127 2.78 -11.15 16.98
CA LEU A 127 2.39 -9.81 17.44
C LEU A 127 2.99 -9.61 18.83
N THR A 128 4.30 -9.37 18.92
CA THR A 128 4.97 -9.13 20.21
C THR A 128 4.82 -7.67 20.63
N GLY A 129 3.69 -7.39 21.28
CA GLY A 129 3.33 -6.08 21.80
C GLY A 129 1.84 -5.78 21.59
N THR A 130 1.33 -4.67 22.13
CA THR A 130 -0.05 -4.20 21.88
C THR A 130 -0.24 -3.63 20.47
N SER A 131 0.35 -4.26 19.47
CA SER A 131 0.14 -3.91 18.07
C SER A 131 -1.28 -4.28 17.69
N VAL A 132 -2.02 -3.33 17.08
CA VAL A 132 -3.45 -3.52 16.79
C VAL A 132 -3.69 -3.51 15.29
N VAL A 133 -4.18 -4.63 14.76
CA VAL A 133 -4.73 -4.70 13.41
C VAL A 133 -6.25 -4.55 13.51
N ASN A 134 -6.76 -3.38 13.13
CA ASN A 134 -8.19 -3.10 13.10
C ASN A 134 -8.69 -3.19 11.66
N TYR A 135 -9.52 -4.19 11.37
CA TYR A 135 -10.24 -4.19 10.11
C TYR A 135 -11.12 -2.94 9.99
N SER A 136 -10.93 -2.18 8.90
CA SER A 136 -11.69 -0.96 8.60
C SER A 136 -12.11 -0.96 7.14
N SER A 137 -13.39 -1.26 6.89
CA SER A 137 -13.96 -1.22 5.54
C SER A 137 -13.84 0.18 4.91
N CYS A 138 -13.96 1.25 5.70
CA CYS A 138 -13.78 2.63 5.24
C CYS A 138 -12.35 2.90 4.76
N ALA A 139 -11.33 2.37 5.45
CA ALA A 139 -9.94 2.51 5.04
C ALA A 139 -9.65 1.71 3.75
N VAL A 140 -10.19 0.50 3.64
CA VAL A 140 -10.11 -0.31 2.41
C VAL A 140 -10.78 0.41 1.24
N GLN A 141 -11.99 0.95 1.46
CA GLN A 141 -12.75 1.63 0.42
C GLN A 141 -12.03 2.89 -0.06
N ARG A 142 -11.48 3.70 0.85
CA ARG A 142 -10.65 4.87 0.50
C ARG A 142 -9.37 4.48 -0.23
N ALA A 143 -8.70 3.42 0.19
CA ALA A 143 -7.51 2.92 -0.50
C ALA A 143 -7.82 2.44 -1.94
N MET A 144 -9.06 2.03 -2.23
CA MET A 144 -9.48 1.72 -3.60
C MET A 144 -9.95 2.96 -4.37
N GLU A 145 -10.77 3.80 -3.74
CA GLU A 145 -11.41 4.95 -4.36
C GLU A 145 -10.46 6.12 -4.61
N LEU A 146 -9.49 6.37 -3.72
CA LEU A 146 -8.58 7.53 -3.79
C LEU A 146 -7.20 7.16 -4.36
N ASN A 147 -7.03 5.92 -4.78
CA ASN A 147 -5.81 5.48 -5.43
C ASN A 147 -5.77 5.92 -6.89
N GLU A 148 -4.84 6.82 -7.20
CA GLU A 148 -4.71 7.39 -8.54
C GLU A 148 -4.31 6.35 -9.60
N ALA A 149 -3.69 5.23 -9.23
CA ALA A 149 -3.34 4.17 -10.16
C ALA A 149 -4.59 3.35 -10.55
N LEU A 150 -5.50 3.09 -9.61
CA LEU A 150 -6.78 2.38 -9.86
C LEU A 150 -7.79 3.26 -10.59
N GLN A 151 -7.74 4.57 -10.43
CA GLN A 151 -8.64 5.51 -11.14
C GLN A 151 -8.25 5.75 -12.61
N ARG A 152 -7.05 5.35 -13.05
CA ARG A 152 -6.63 5.55 -14.44
C ARG A 152 -7.31 4.51 -15.34
N PRO A 153 -7.96 4.92 -16.46
CA PRO A 153 -8.48 3.96 -17.42
C PRO A 153 -7.30 3.15 -17.99
N ARG A 154 -7.20 1.88 -17.58
CA ARG A 154 -6.21 0.95 -18.14
C ARG A 154 -6.69 0.54 -19.52
N ALA A 155 -5.86 0.74 -20.55
CA ALA A 155 -6.16 0.16 -21.85
C ALA A 155 -6.17 -1.36 -21.69
N LEU A 156 -7.35 -1.97 -21.80
CA LEU A 156 -7.44 -3.42 -21.89
C LEU A 156 -6.65 -3.85 -23.13
N PRO A 157 -5.75 -4.83 -23.06
CA PRO A 157 -5.10 -5.40 -24.23
C PRO A 157 -6.13 -6.23 -25.01
N MET A 158 -7.16 -5.59 -25.55
CA MET A 158 -8.00 -6.19 -26.56
C MET A 158 -7.20 -6.16 -27.85
N ARG A 159 -6.75 -7.33 -28.29
CA ARG A 159 -6.38 -7.57 -29.68
C ARG A 159 -7.62 -7.34 -30.55
N ALA A 160 -7.89 -6.07 -30.89
CA ALA A 160 -8.89 -5.69 -31.86
C ALA A 160 -8.36 -6.01 -33.26
N TRP A 161 -8.42 -7.29 -33.64
CA TRP A 161 -8.42 -7.65 -35.04
C TRP A 161 -9.83 -7.32 -35.56
N SER A 162 -9.97 -6.18 -36.23
CA SER A 162 -11.08 -5.98 -37.13
C SER A 162 -10.84 -6.85 -38.37
N ASP A 163 -11.42 -8.05 -38.40
CA ASP A 163 -11.56 -8.80 -39.65
C ASP A 163 -12.66 -8.15 -40.49
N LEU A 164 -12.26 -7.49 -41.57
CA LEU A 164 -13.15 -7.01 -42.62
C LEU A 164 -13.49 -8.17 -43.57
N SER A 165 -14.15 -9.21 -43.07
CA SER A 165 -14.75 -10.23 -43.92
C SER A 165 -16.25 -9.98 -44.05
N ARG A 166 -16.62 -8.90 -44.76
CA ARG A 166 -17.97 -8.82 -45.34
C ARG A 166 -17.93 -9.29 -46.79
N ALA A 167 -18.51 -10.46 -46.95
CA ALA A 167 -18.84 -11.17 -48.17
C ALA A 167 -19.58 -10.32 -49.21
N GLY A 168 -19.39 -10.70 -50.49
CA GLY A 168 -20.13 -10.22 -51.67
C GLY A 168 -21.62 -10.58 -51.65
N PRO A 169 -22.32 -10.57 -52.80
CA PRO A 169 -21.85 -10.75 -54.19
C PRO A 169 -21.68 -9.46 -55.00
#